data_AF-A0A6J8DXH9-F1
#
_entry.id   AF-A0A6J8DXH9-F1
#
_cell.length_a   1.000
_cell.length_b   1.000
_cell.length_c   1.000
_cell.angle_alpha   90.00
_cell.angle_beta   90.00
_cell.angle_gamma   90.00
#
_symmetry.space_group_name_H-M   'P 1'
#
loop_
_entity.id
_entity.type
_entity.pdbx_description
1 polymer ?
#
loop_
_entity_poly.entity_id
_entity_poly.type
_entity_poly.pdbx_seq_one_letter_code
_entity_poly.pdbx_strand_id
1 'polypeptide(L)'
;MKDNRDIQYMVNEAKRNRFQRIWTILDDKPYLINVIPENESYSLLHFATLLNNTNAVYKLSNYTSCDVLVKSAPTVTRKNAGDKTPEQLATNVIKVYLHTFTEKLMQERFGNTPVFFTTQAKGEKYNALGLPLLLLTMSSYKKTFFGNTSLSPSDHFQALLNYTFQSSTVRLKNVENEVINSLYGFDANSAKMLRVNSTVLFYGKIIKLYTGNYVYMAMNKALKREALFDYSTYRPRSSALHFGLYALMLDSVLTFWNELIPYNENTYRGVSVNISSHYEVNMTFVYLDFVSITDNKQMLNALPGHTEVCLL
;
A
#
# COMPACT_ATOMS: atom_id res chain seq x y z
N MET A 1 11.40 1.49 -10.77
CA MET A 1 12.87 1.27 -10.63
C MET A 1 13.70 2.56 -10.55
N LYS A 2 13.42 3.62 -11.34
CA LYS A 2 14.03 4.96 -11.12
C LYS A 2 13.78 5.43 -9.67
N ASP A 3 12.56 5.22 -9.25
CA ASP A 3 11.89 5.65 -8.01
C ASP A 3 12.55 5.08 -6.75
N ASN A 4 13.09 3.85 -6.80
CA ASN A 4 13.86 3.29 -5.69
C ASN A 4 15.10 4.14 -5.37
N ARG A 5 15.81 4.60 -6.42
CA ARG A 5 16.97 5.49 -6.26
C ARG A 5 16.52 6.88 -5.79
N ASP A 6 15.40 7.37 -6.31
CA ASP A 6 14.83 8.66 -5.94
C ASP A 6 14.42 8.68 -4.44
N ILE A 7 13.71 7.66 -3.95
CA ILE A 7 13.34 7.46 -2.53
C ILE A 7 14.59 7.41 -1.64
N GLN A 8 15.57 6.57 -2.01
CA GLN A 8 16.81 6.42 -1.25
C GLN A 8 17.64 7.72 -1.22
N TYR A 9 17.69 8.46 -2.32
CA TYR A 9 18.33 9.77 -2.38
C TYR A 9 17.63 10.78 -1.46
N MET A 10 16.30 10.89 -1.56
CA MET A 10 15.51 11.81 -0.74
C MET A 10 15.70 11.54 0.75
N VAL A 11 15.63 10.28 1.21
CA VAL A 11 15.82 9.95 2.63
C VAL A 11 17.26 10.23 3.08
N ASN A 12 18.27 9.95 2.26
CA ASN A 12 19.67 10.25 2.61
C ASN A 12 19.96 11.75 2.74
N GLU A 13 19.36 12.59 1.89
CA GLU A 13 19.46 14.05 2.05
C GLU A 13 18.54 14.59 3.16
N ALA A 14 17.40 13.95 3.45
CA ALA A 14 16.51 14.30 4.56
C ALA A 14 17.21 14.12 5.91
N LYS A 15 17.89 12.98 6.12
CA LYS A 15 18.76 12.71 7.28
C LYS A 15 19.84 13.77 7.50
N ARG A 16 20.30 14.43 6.43
CA ARG A 16 21.32 15.48 6.44
C ARG A 16 20.71 16.89 6.53
N ASN A 17 19.41 17.01 6.73
CA ASN A 17 18.61 18.23 6.71
C ASN A 17 18.63 19.01 5.37
N ARG A 18 18.96 18.36 4.25
CA ARG A 18 19.18 18.98 2.93
C ARG A 18 17.92 18.98 2.05
N PHE A 19 16.78 19.34 2.63
CA PHE A 19 15.47 19.29 1.98
C PHE A 19 15.35 20.06 0.66
N GLN A 20 16.20 21.07 0.42
CA GLN A 20 16.23 21.79 -0.87
C GLN A 20 16.50 20.86 -2.08
N ARG A 21 17.20 19.74 -1.88
CA ARG A 21 17.49 18.73 -2.92
C ARG A 21 16.37 17.70 -3.10
N ILE A 22 15.37 17.72 -2.23
CA ILE A 22 14.24 16.77 -2.21
C ILE A 22 13.08 17.33 -3.04
N TRP A 23 12.90 18.66 -3.03
CA TRP A 23 11.85 19.35 -3.77
C TRP A 23 11.83 19.01 -5.26
N THR A 24 12.98 19.01 -5.95
CA THR A 24 13.05 18.67 -7.38
C THR A 24 12.56 17.25 -7.71
N ILE A 25 12.50 16.34 -6.73
CA ILE A 25 11.93 15.00 -6.89
C ILE A 25 10.45 14.99 -6.47
N LEU A 26 10.07 15.68 -5.39
CA LEU A 26 8.66 15.73 -4.95
C LEU A 26 7.77 16.61 -5.83
N ASP A 27 8.34 17.58 -6.55
CA ASP A 27 7.64 18.44 -7.50
C ASP A 27 7.35 17.67 -8.82
N ASP A 28 8.21 16.69 -9.20
CA ASP A 28 7.99 15.70 -10.28
C ASP A 28 7.12 14.50 -9.83
N LYS A 29 7.32 14.05 -8.58
CA LYS A 29 6.76 12.79 -8.02
C LYS A 29 6.19 12.98 -6.61
N PRO A 30 5.10 13.76 -6.45
CA PRO A 30 4.53 14.06 -5.14
C PRO A 30 3.94 12.82 -4.44
N TYR A 31 3.79 11.69 -5.13
CA TYR A 31 3.35 10.42 -4.55
C TYR A 31 4.39 9.72 -3.67
N LEU A 32 5.67 10.06 -3.82
CA LEU A 32 6.76 9.45 -3.04
C LEU A 32 6.87 9.97 -1.60
N ILE A 33 6.18 11.07 -1.27
CA ILE A 33 6.34 11.81 0.00
C ILE A 33 6.07 10.97 1.26
N ASN A 34 5.13 10.03 1.17
CA ASN A 34 4.71 9.16 2.28
C ASN A 34 5.54 7.87 2.40
N VAL A 35 6.43 7.59 1.43
CA VAL A 35 7.12 6.30 1.35
C VAL A 35 8.19 6.18 2.43
N ILE A 36 8.15 5.07 3.16
CA ILE A 36 9.21 4.62 4.07
C ILE A 36 9.93 3.45 3.38
N PRO A 37 11.21 3.58 3.00
CA PRO A 37 11.94 2.48 2.36
C PRO A 37 12.38 1.42 3.37
N GLU A 38 12.48 0.17 2.91
CA GLU A 38 12.78 -1.09 3.63
C GLU A 38 13.73 -1.01 4.85
N ASN A 39 14.78 -0.18 4.80
CA ASN A 39 15.83 -0.15 5.84
C ASN A 39 15.67 1.05 6.81
N GLU A 40 14.54 1.75 6.77
CA GLU A 40 14.26 3.00 7.50
C GLU A 40 12.96 2.94 8.28
N SER A 41 12.91 3.59 9.45
CA SER A 41 11.68 3.68 10.25
C SER A 41 10.80 4.88 9.93
N TYR A 42 11.29 5.83 9.12
CA TYR A 42 10.78 7.20 9.07
C TYR A 42 10.61 7.68 7.62
N SER A 43 9.50 8.37 7.35
CA SER A 43 9.24 9.08 6.09
C SER A 43 9.90 10.48 6.09
N LEU A 44 9.82 11.19 4.97
CA LEU A 44 10.40 12.54 4.84
C LEU A 44 9.85 13.53 5.88
N LEU A 45 8.56 13.44 6.21
CA LEU A 45 7.92 14.27 7.23
C LEU A 45 8.43 13.95 8.64
N HIS A 46 8.60 12.67 8.98
CA HIS A 46 9.23 12.28 10.25
C HIS A 46 10.66 12.85 10.38
N PHE A 47 11.47 12.79 9.33
CA PHE A 47 12.82 13.37 9.34
C PHE A 47 12.79 14.90 9.48
N ALA A 48 11.89 15.60 8.77
CA ALA A 48 11.76 17.05 8.90
C ALA A 48 11.38 17.47 10.33
N THR A 49 10.44 16.76 10.95
CA THR A 49 9.98 17.01 12.33
C THR A 49 11.06 16.68 13.37
N LEU A 50 11.71 15.52 13.28
CA LEU A 50 12.81 15.12 14.17
C LEU A 50 13.99 16.11 14.13
N LEU A 51 14.32 16.63 12.94
CA LEU A 51 15.37 17.64 12.75
C LEU A 51 14.89 19.07 13.04
N ASN A 52 13.62 19.25 13.42
CA ASN A 52 12.99 20.55 13.68
C ASN A 52 13.14 21.55 12.52
N ASN A 53 13.06 21.06 11.29
CA ASN A 53 13.06 21.90 10.10
C ASN A 53 11.61 22.32 9.80
N THR A 54 11.13 23.34 10.50
CA THR A 54 9.77 23.88 10.37
C THR A 54 9.42 24.26 8.94
N ASN A 55 10.37 24.83 8.18
CA ASN A 55 10.17 25.16 6.76
C ASN A 55 9.98 23.91 5.89
N ALA A 56 10.71 22.82 6.16
CA ALA A 56 10.50 21.55 5.48
C ALA A 56 9.18 20.89 5.91
N VAL A 57 8.79 20.95 7.19
CA VAL A 57 7.47 20.47 7.66
C VAL A 57 6.35 21.23 6.94
N TYR A 58 6.41 22.56 6.91
CA TYR A 58 5.47 23.44 6.21
C TYR A 58 5.37 23.13 4.71
N LYS A 59 6.51 23.01 3.99
CA LYS A 59 6.44 22.68 2.55
C LYS A 59 5.96 21.24 2.32
N LEU A 60 6.36 20.28 3.15
CA LEU A 60 5.89 18.89 3.05
C LEU A 60 4.38 18.79 3.26
N SER A 61 3.83 19.43 4.31
CA SER A 61 2.39 19.41 4.58
C SER A 61 1.57 20.00 3.42
N ASN A 62 2.10 21.00 2.72
CA ASN A 62 1.40 21.66 1.60
C ASN A 62 1.29 20.79 0.34
N TYR A 63 2.06 19.70 0.20
CA TYR A 63 1.79 18.72 -0.86
C TYR A 63 0.46 18.02 -0.56
N THR A 64 -0.47 18.06 -1.52
CA THR A 64 -1.80 17.42 -1.41
C THR A 64 -1.74 15.91 -1.17
N SER A 65 -0.65 15.25 -1.59
CA SER A 65 -0.36 13.84 -1.27
C SER A 65 0.06 13.57 0.18
N CYS A 66 0.57 14.58 0.91
CA CYS A 66 1.19 14.38 2.22
C CYS A 66 0.19 13.85 3.26
N ASP A 67 0.51 12.70 3.84
CA ASP A 67 -0.23 12.11 4.94
C ASP A 67 0.45 12.49 6.25
N VAL A 68 -0.06 13.52 6.93
CA VAL A 68 0.49 14.00 8.20
C VAL A 68 0.31 13.01 9.37
N LEU A 69 -0.56 12.00 9.20
CA LEU A 69 -0.74 10.88 10.12
C LEU A 69 0.07 9.63 9.71
N VAL A 70 1.01 9.75 8.75
CA VAL A 70 1.92 8.66 8.37
C VAL A 70 2.59 8.06 9.60
N LYS A 71 2.35 6.77 9.86
CA LYS A 71 2.98 6.06 10.97
C LYS A 71 4.37 5.60 10.60
N SER A 72 5.29 5.67 11.56
CA SER A 72 6.62 5.11 11.47
C SER A 72 6.60 3.58 11.35
N ALA A 73 7.61 3.01 10.69
CA ALA A 73 7.76 1.57 10.50
C ALA A 73 8.75 0.96 11.52
N PRO A 74 8.47 -0.22 12.09
CA PRO A 74 9.48 -0.99 12.79
C PRO A 74 10.50 -1.53 11.79
N THR A 75 11.78 -1.50 12.11
CA THR A 75 12.86 -2.07 11.28
C THR A 75 13.71 -3.06 12.06
N VAL A 76 14.52 -3.86 11.36
CA VAL A 76 15.48 -4.81 11.96
C VAL A 76 16.35 -4.16 13.04
N THR A 77 16.80 -2.93 12.82
CA THR A 77 17.65 -2.15 13.73
C THR A 77 16.87 -1.27 14.72
N ARG A 78 15.59 -0.96 14.45
CA ARG A 78 14.74 -0.11 15.30
C ARG A 78 13.33 -0.68 15.46
N LYS A 79 13.25 -1.85 16.10
CA LYS A 79 12.00 -2.59 16.34
C LYS A 79 10.96 -1.76 17.13
N ASN A 80 11.41 -0.90 18.04
CA ASN A 80 10.55 -0.07 18.90
C ASN A 80 10.24 1.33 18.30
N ALA A 81 10.64 1.61 17.06
CA ALA A 81 10.43 2.91 16.43
C ALA A 81 9.15 3.02 15.60
N GLY A 82 8.41 1.92 15.40
CA GLY A 82 7.15 1.89 14.65
C GLY A 82 5.95 2.45 15.41
N ASP A 83 4.84 2.64 14.70
CA ASP A 83 3.52 3.04 15.24
C ASP A 83 3.51 4.41 15.96
N LYS A 84 4.32 5.37 15.48
CA LYS A 84 4.29 6.76 15.91
C LYS A 84 4.09 7.70 14.72
N THR A 85 3.27 8.73 14.85
CA THR A 85 3.16 9.81 13.85
C THR A 85 4.32 10.82 14.00
N PRO A 86 4.57 11.70 13.02
CA PRO A 86 5.55 12.79 13.17
C PRO A 86 5.26 13.67 14.37
N GLU A 87 3.99 13.95 14.66
CA GLU A 87 3.54 14.68 15.85
C GLU A 87 3.91 13.95 17.14
N GLN A 88 3.62 12.65 17.25
CA GLN A 88 3.98 11.85 18.42
C GLN A 88 5.50 11.75 18.60
N LEU A 89 6.30 11.86 17.54
CA LEU A 89 7.75 12.05 17.66
C LEU A 89 8.13 13.48 18.11
N ALA A 90 7.41 14.51 17.68
CA ALA A 90 7.61 15.90 18.14
C ALA A 90 7.32 16.06 19.64
N THR A 91 6.27 15.44 20.18
CA THR A 91 5.94 15.50 21.61
C THR A 91 7.06 14.93 22.50
N ASN A 92 7.84 13.98 21.98
CA ASN A 92 9.02 13.40 22.65
C ASN A 92 10.28 14.30 22.55
N VAL A 93 10.24 15.41 21.82
CA VAL A 93 11.34 16.35 21.60
C VAL A 93 10.84 17.77 21.89
N ILE A 94 10.86 18.17 23.16
CA ILE A 94 10.28 19.40 23.78
C ILE A 94 10.24 20.64 22.84
N LYS A 95 9.23 20.72 21.95
CA LYS A 95 9.10 21.76 20.91
C LYS A 95 7.63 22.04 20.60
N VAL A 96 6.99 22.77 21.53
CA VAL A 96 5.58 23.21 21.50
C VAL A 96 5.14 23.73 20.11
N TYR A 97 5.99 24.49 19.43
CA TYR A 97 5.69 25.16 18.17
C TYR A 97 5.36 24.24 16.98
N LEU A 98 5.82 22.97 16.99
CA LEU A 98 5.52 22.02 15.91
C LEU A 98 4.17 21.32 16.07
N HIS A 99 3.78 21.00 17.31
CA HIS A 99 2.52 20.32 17.62
C HIS A 99 1.30 21.18 17.23
N THR A 100 1.26 22.44 17.67
CA THR A 100 0.19 23.39 17.32
C THR A 100 0.12 23.66 15.81
N PHE A 101 1.24 23.50 15.10
CA PHE A 101 1.28 23.64 13.64
C PHE A 101 0.70 22.40 12.92
N THR A 102 0.98 21.18 13.38
CA THR A 102 0.33 19.96 12.84
C THR A 102 -1.16 19.92 13.13
N GLU A 103 -1.60 20.32 14.33
CA GLU A 103 -3.05 20.40 14.66
C GLU A 103 -3.81 21.35 13.74
N LYS A 104 -3.24 22.53 13.46
CA LYS A 104 -3.86 23.50 12.54
C LYS A 104 -4.02 22.95 11.13
N LEU A 105 -2.98 22.32 10.58
CA LEU A 105 -3.03 21.67 9.26
C LEU A 105 -4.01 20.50 9.19
N MET A 106 -4.23 19.79 10.29
CA MET A 106 -5.29 18.77 10.39
C MET A 106 -6.68 19.41 10.25
N GLN A 107 -6.97 20.47 11.00
CA GLN A 107 -8.27 21.14 10.98
C GLN A 107 -8.57 21.77 9.60
N GLU A 108 -7.60 22.44 8.99
CA GLU A 108 -7.75 23.09 7.67
C GLU A 108 -8.00 22.08 6.52
N ARG A 109 -7.51 20.85 6.64
CA ARG A 109 -7.47 19.86 5.54
C ARG A 109 -8.62 18.85 5.53
N PHE A 110 -9.24 18.59 6.68
CA PHE A 110 -10.36 17.64 6.80
C PHE A 110 -11.74 18.32 6.87
N GLY A 111 -11.80 19.64 6.67
CA GLY A 111 -13.00 20.45 6.91
C GLY A 111 -14.08 20.48 5.81
N ASN A 112 -13.81 20.12 4.55
CA ASN A 112 -14.79 20.20 3.47
C ASN A 112 -14.59 19.23 2.27
N THR A 113 -15.66 19.02 1.51
CA THR A 113 -15.80 18.01 0.44
C THR A 113 -15.05 18.37 -0.87
N PRO A 114 -14.33 17.42 -1.50
CA PRO A 114 -13.67 17.64 -2.81
C PRO A 114 -14.60 17.38 -4.01
N VAL A 115 -14.32 18.06 -5.13
CA VAL A 115 -15.02 17.95 -6.43
C VAL A 115 -14.08 17.36 -7.49
N PHE A 116 -14.62 16.72 -8.53
CA PHE A 116 -13.89 15.95 -9.55
C PHE A 116 -13.95 16.59 -10.96
N PHE A 117 -12.94 16.29 -11.80
CA PHE A 117 -12.91 16.49 -13.26
C PHE A 117 -12.17 15.31 -13.92
N THR A 118 -12.37 15.05 -15.23
CA THR A 118 -12.00 13.78 -15.90
C THR A 118 -11.49 13.93 -17.34
N THR A 119 -10.89 12.84 -17.87
CA THR A 119 -10.44 12.59 -19.28
C THR A 119 -9.14 13.33 -19.68
N GLN A 120 -8.28 12.88 -20.63
CA GLN A 120 -7.99 11.59 -21.34
C GLN A 120 -6.60 11.75 -22.05
N ALA A 121 -5.89 10.80 -22.68
CA ALA A 121 -5.94 9.33 -22.90
C ALA A 121 -4.54 8.86 -23.42
N LYS A 122 -4.40 7.61 -23.88
CA LYS A 122 -3.26 7.06 -24.67
C LYS A 122 -1.92 6.97 -23.95
N GLY A 123 -1.86 6.04 -22.99
CA GLY A 123 -0.62 5.62 -22.29
C GLY A 123 -0.46 4.10 -22.17
N GLU A 124 -1.31 3.32 -22.84
CA GLU A 124 -1.30 1.85 -22.82
C GLU A 124 0.01 1.28 -23.42
N LYS A 125 0.59 0.17 -22.96
CA LYS A 125 -0.10 -1.09 -22.61
C LYS A 125 0.40 -1.82 -21.35
N TYR A 126 1.45 -1.33 -20.69
CA TYR A 126 1.91 -1.86 -19.38
C TYR A 126 1.70 -0.89 -18.21
N ASN A 127 1.45 0.41 -18.47
CA ASN A 127 0.74 1.27 -17.51
C ASN A 127 -0.75 0.90 -17.38
N ALA A 128 -1.30 0.17 -18.37
CA ALA A 128 -2.74 -0.06 -18.55
C ALA A 128 -3.41 -0.97 -17.51
N LEU A 129 -2.64 -1.64 -16.63
CA LEU A 129 -3.20 -2.53 -15.60
C LEU A 129 -3.41 -1.86 -14.23
N GLY A 130 -3.04 -0.59 -14.05
CA GLY A 130 -3.59 0.23 -12.97
C GLY A 130 -3.27 -0.17 -11.52
N LEU A 131 -2.12 -0.82 -11.26
CA LEU A 131 -1.67 -1.22 -9.91
C LEU A 131 -0.40 -0.47 -9.42
N PRO A 132 -0.39 0.88 -9.38
CA PRO A 132 0.76 1.68 -8.95
C PRO A 132 1.20 1.44 -7.50
N LEU A 133 0.32 0.97 -6.58
CA LEU A 133 0.71 0.61 -5.22
C LEU A 133 1.67 -0.58 -5.24
N LEU A 134 1.31 -1.65 -5.97
CA LEU A 134 2.09 -2.88 -5.99
C LEU A 134 3.46 -2.64 -6.65
N LEU A 135 3.49 -1.85 -7.74
CA LEU A 135 4.72 -1.43 -8.41
C LEU A 135 5.58 -0.49 -7.55
N LEU A 136 4.97 0.40 -6.77
CA LEU A 136 5.65 1.27 -5.81
C LEU A 136 6.20 0.46 -4.64
N THR A 137 5.48 -0.55 -4.14
CA THR A 137 5.96 -1.46 -3.10
C THR A 137 7.12 -2.32 -3.60
N MET A 138 7.01 -2.98 -4.76
CA MET A 138 8.13 -3.74 -5.35
C MET A 138 9.35 -2.85 -5.59
N SER A 139 9.15 -1.58 -5.94
CA SER A 139 10.24 -0.60 -6.04
C SER A 139 10.81 -0.20 -4.67
N SER A 140 9.99 -0.09 -3.62
CA SER A 140 10.42 0.30 -2.27
C SER A 140 11.15 -0.82 -1.52
N TYR A 141 10.75 -2.07 -1.76
CA TYR A 141 11.24 -3.29 -1.13
C TYR A 141 12.06 -4.16 -2.10
N LYS A 142 12.74 -3.53 -3.08
CA LYS A 142 13.47 -4.26 -4.14
C LYS A 142 14.50 -5.25 -3.56
N LYS A 143 15.18 -4.89 -2.47
CA LYS A 143 16.27 -5.69 -1.90
C LYS A 143 15.75 -6.92 -1.14
N THR A 144 14.66 -6.80 -0.40
CA THR A 144 14.00 -7.93 0.28
C THR A 144 13.39 -8.93 -0.73
N PHE A 145 12.69 -8.46 -1.76
CA PHE A 145 12.16 -9.33 -2.82
C PHE A 145 13.24 -9.94 -3.74
N PHE A 146 14.11 -9.11 -4.30
CA PHE A 146 14.99 -9.50 -5.42
C PHE A 146 16.48 -9.64 -5.04
N GLY A 147 16.87 -9.24 -3.83
CA GLY A 147 18.27 -9.23 -3.40
C GLY A 147 19.11 -8.32 -4.30
N ASN A 148 20.25 -8.84 -4.77
CA ASN A 148 21.14 -8.17 -5.71
C ASN A 148 20.79 -8.43 -7.19
N THR A 149 19.65 -9.06 -7.49
CA THR A 149 19.31 -9.50 -8.85
C THR A 149 19.04 -8.29 -9.77
N SER A 150 19.67 -8.34 -10.94
CA SER A 150 19.36 -7.45 -12.06
C SER A 150 17.99 -7.83 -12.62
N LEU A 151 17.03 -6.91 -12.54
CA LEU A 151 15.73 -7.05 -13.17
C LEU A 151 15.77 -6.37 -14.53
N SER A 152 15.17 -6.99 -15.54
CA SER A 152 14.95 -6.35 -16.84
C SER A 152 13.78 -5.38 -16.77
N PRO A 153 13.80 -4.25 -17.50
CA PRO A 153 12.61 -3.46 -17.78
C PRO A 153 11.48 -4.24 -18.50
N SER A 154 11.79 -5.42 -19.06
CA SER A 154 10.82 -6.32 -19.70
C SER A 154 10.18 -7.35 -18.76
N ASP A 155 10.60 -7.46 -17.50
CA ASP A 155 10.12 -8.50 -16.59
C ASP A 155 8.64 -8.26 -16.22
N HIS A 156 7.77 -9.19 -16.62
CA HIS A 156 6.33 -9.11 -16.33
C HIS A 156 6.04 -9.31 -14.83
N PHE A 157 5.02 -8.61 -14.33
CA PHE A 157 4.63 -8.60 -12.92
C PHE A 157 4.48 -10.02 -12.31
N GLN A 158 3.78 -10.92 -13.01
CA GLN A 158 3.60 -12.32 -12.60
C GLN A 158 4.93 -13.10 -12.48
N ALA A 159 5.91 -12.81 -13.35
CA ALA A 159 7.25 -13.42 -13.26
C ALA A 159 8.04 -12.91 -12.04
N LEU A 160 7.88 -11.63 -11.69
CA LEU A 160 8.48 -11.02 -10.49
C LEU A 160 7.85 -11.55 -9.18
N LEU A 161 6.54 -11.85 -9.20
CA LEU A 161 5.88 -12.57 -8.09
C LEU A 161 6.38 -14.02 -7.98
N ASN A 162 6.41 -14.77 -9.08
CA ASN A 162 6.92 -16.15 -9.09
C ASN A 162 8.37 -16.21 -8.58
N TYR A 163 9.22 -15.28 -9.02
CA TYR A 163 10.61 -15.16 -8.55
C TYR A 163 10.71 -14.89 -7.04
N THR A 164 9.75 -14.14 -6.48
CA THR A 164 9.64 -13.94 -5.03
C THR A 164 9.25 -15.23 -4.32
N PHE A 165 8.22 -15.92 -4.83
CA PHE A 165 7.65 -17.12 -4.23
C PHE A 165 8.63 -18.31 -4.25
N GLN A 166 9.38 -18.48 -5.36
CA GLN A 166 10.43 -19.50 -5.52
C GLN A 166 11.77 -19.11 -4.87
N SER A 167 11.83 -18.02 -4.09
CA SER A 167 13.08 -17.58 -3.47
C SER A 167 13.53 -18.47 -2.30
N SER A 168 14.83 -18.44 -1.98
CA SER A 168 15.38 -19.26 -0.90
C SER A 168 14.72 -18.98 0.45
N THR A 169 14.61 -19.99 1.31
CA THR A 169 13.94 -19.92 2.63
C THR A 169 14.36 -18.71 3.47
N VAL A 170 15.64 -18.34 3.44
CA VAL A 170 16.16 -17.14 4.12
C VAL A 170 15.60 -15.84 3.54
N ARG A 171 15.47 -15.74 2.21
CA ARG A 171 14.88 -14.57 1.56
C ARG A 171 13.38 -14.53 1.78
N LEU A 172 12.70 -15.65 1.61
CA LEU A 172 11.27 -15.78 1.88
C LEU A 172 10.94 -15.36 3.32
N LYS A 173 11.75 -15.77 4.32
CA LYS A 173 11.56 -15.32 5.71
C LYS A 173 11.79 -13.81 5.91
N ASN A 174 12.64 -13.17 5.11
CA ASN A 174 12.74 -11.71 5.10
C ASN A 174 11.48 -11.06 4.50
N VAL A 175 10.91 -11.62 3.43
CA VAL A 175 9.63 -11.15 2.87
C VAL A 175 8.49 -11.32 3.89
N GLU A 176 8.39 -12.48 4.56
CA GLU A 176 7.42 -12.70 5.66
C GLU A 176 7.55 -11.62 6.75
N ASN A 177 8.78 -11.33 7.18
CA ASN A 177 9.06 -10.30 8.20
C ASN A 177 8.63 -8.90 7.75
N GLU A 178 8.89 -8.51 6.49
CA GLU A 178 8.48 -7.19 6.01
C GLU A 178 6.96 -7.07 5.79
N VAL A 179 6.27 -8.13 5.37
CA VAL A 179 4.79 -8.18 5.35
C VAL A 179 4.22 -7.99 6.76
N ILE A 180 4.85 -8.60 7.77
CA ILE A 180 4.49 -8.41 9.19
C ILE A 180 4.76 -6.96 9.64
N ASN A 181 5.89 -6.38 9.27
CA ASN A 181 6.27 -5.00 9.63
C ASN A 181 5.35 -3.96 8.96
N SER A 182 4.97 -4.16 7.69
CA SER A 182 4.10 -3.24 6.96
C SER A 182 2.71 -3.21 7.55
N LEU A 183 2.12 -4.39 7.81
CA LEU A 183 0.82 -4.50 8.47
C LEU A 183 0.83 -3.98 9.90
N TYR A 184 1.96 -4.02 10.62
CA TYR A 184 2.04 -3.50 11.99
C TYR A 184 1.72 -2.00 12.06
N GLY A 185 2.08 -1.22 11.03
CA GLY A 185 1.72 0.20 10.94
C GLY A 185 0.23 0.44 10.64
N PHE A 186 -0.50 -0.56 10.16
CA PHE A 186 -1.96 -0.51 10.00
C PHE A 186 -2.67 -1.06 11.24
N ASP A 187 -2.44 -2.33 11.59
CA ASP A 187 -2.95 -3.00 12.79
C ASP A 187 -1.92 -3.99 13.36
N ALA A 188 -1.47 -3.69 14.58
CA ALA A 188 -0.55 -4.51 15.35
C ALA A 188 -1.10 -5.91 15.69
N ASN A 189 -2.42 -6.13 15.73
CA ASN A 189 -3.01 -7.43 16.04
C ASN A 189 -3.01 -8.37 14.83
N SER A 190 -3.43 -7.87 13.67
CA SER A 190 -3.23 -8.52 12.36
C SER A 190 -1.77 -8.92 12.14
N ALA A 191 -0.83 -8.00 12.41
CA ALA A 191 0.60 -8.28 12.32
C ALA A 191 1.10 -9.33 13.32
N LYS A 192 0.54 -9.41 14.54
CA LYS A 192 0.84 -10.50 15.50
C LYS A 192 0.32 -11.84 15.00
N MET A 193 -0.87 -11.90 14.40
CA MET A 193 -1.48 -13.15 13.91
C MET A 193 -0.65 -13.86 12.83
N LEU A 194 0.14 -13.11 12.06
CA LEU A 194 1.07 -13.62 11.04
C LEU A 194 2.41 -14.13 11.61
N ARG A 195 2.74 -13.89 12.88
CA ARG A 195 4.03 -14.32 13.46
C ARG A 195 4.04 -15.82 13.76
N VAL A 196 4.51 -16.62 12.81
CA VAL A 196 4.61 -18.08 12.89
C VAL A 196 5.97 -18.63 12.44
N ASN A 197 6.27 -19.85 12.87
CA ASN A 197 7.55 -20.52 12.62
C ASN A 197 7.57 -21.42 11.36
N SER A 198 6.48 -21.47 10.60
CA SER A 198 6.35 -22.25 9.36
C SER A 198 5.71 -21.39 8.26
N THR A 199 6.32 -21.39 7.08
CA THR A 199 5.83 -20.70 5.88
C THR A 199 4.45 -21.22 5.42
N VAL A 200 4.20 -22.53 5.53
CA VAL A 200 2.87 -23.12 5.26
C VAL A 200 1.80 -22.55 6.20
N LEU A 201 2.14 -22.40 7.49
CA LEU A 201 1.24 -21.74 8.44
C LEU A 201 1.11 -20.24 8.13
N PHE A 202 2.17 -19.58 7.65
CA PHE A 202 2.13 -18.17 7.27
C PHE A 202 1.18 -17.95 6.08
N TYR A 203 1.26 -18.75 5.02
CA TYR A 203 0.33 -18.70 3.88
C TYR A 203 -1.12 -18.91 4.31
N GLY A 204 -1.40 -19.93 5.13
CA GLY A 204 -2.74 -20.14 5.71
C GLY A 204 -3.23 -18.97 6.59
N LYS A 205 -2.32 -18.26 7.27
CA LYS A 205 -2.64 -17.05 8.05
C LYS A 205 -2.86 -15.82 7.16
N ILE A 206 -2.15 -15.68 6.04
CA ILE A 206 -2.37 -14.62 5.03
C ILE A 206 -3.80 -14.75 4.47
N ILE A 207 -4.19 -15.94 4.01
CA ILE A 207 -5.56 -16.18 3.51
C ILE A 207 -6.60 -15.95 4.62
N LYS A 208 -6.39 -16.52 5.81
CA LYS A 208 -7.33 -16.34 6.94
C LYS A 208 -7.50 -14.87 7.33
N LEU A 209 -6.44 -14.08 7.28
CA LEU A 209 -6.50 -12.64 7.56
C LEU A 209 -7.29 -11.90 6.47
N TYR A 210 -7.15 -12.29 5.21
CA TYR A 210 -7.95 -11.74 4.10
C TYR A 210 -9.44 -12.10 4.24
N THR A 211 -9.79 -13.32 4.68
CA THR A 211 -11.19 -13.68 4.95
C THR A 211 -11.83 -12.95 6.14
N GLY A 212 -11.07 -12.12 6.88
CA GLY A 212 -11.58 -11.27 7.96
C GLY A 212 -11.97 -9.87 7.48
N ASN A 213 -13.18 -9.43 7.82
CA ASN A 213 -13.79 -8.16 7.37
C ASN A 213 -12.85 -6.95 7.38
N TYR A 214 -12.07 -6.76 8.45
CA TYR A 214 -11.27 -5.55 8.65
C TYR A 214 -10.15 -5.37 7.62
N VAL A 215 -9.33 -6.40 7.40
CA VAL A 215 -8.20 -6.33 6.46
C VAL A 215 -8.68 -6.37 5.01
N TYR A 216 -9.69 -7.20 4.70
CA TYR A 216 -10.39 -7.18 3.41
C TYR A 216 -10.87 -5.77 3.03
N MET A 217 -11.71 -5.16 3.87
CA MET A 217 -12.30 -3.85 3.57
C MET A 217 -11.26 -2.75 3.44
N ALA A 218 -10.20 -2.77 4.25
CA ALA A 218 -9.16 -1.76 4.22
C ALA A 218 -8.21 -1.92 3.01
N MET A 219 -7.78 -3.14 2.69
CA MET A 219 -6.94 -3.42 1.53
C MET A 219 -7.68 -3.19 0.21
N ASN A 220 -8.87 -3.75 0.04
CA ASN A 220 -9.62 -3.58 -1.22
C ASN A 220 -10.05 -2.12 -1.44
N LYS A 221 -10.16 -1.31 -0.36
CA LYS A 221 -10.34 0.15 -0.43
C LYS A 221 -9.04 0.92 -0.73
N ALA A 222 -7.87 0.34 -0.49
CA ALA A 222 -6.60 0.87 -1.00
C ALA A 222 -6.49 0.59 -2.50
N LEU A 223 -6.70 -0.66 -2.93
CA LEU A 223 -6.66 -1.08 -4.33
C LEU A 223 -7.68 -0.33 -5.19
N LYS A 224 -8.94 -0.20 -4.73
CA LYS A 224 -9.98 0.59 -5.44
C LYS A 224 -9.69 2.09 -5.55
N ARG A 225 -8.74 2.65 -4.77
CA ARG A 225 -8.30 4.03 -4.98
C ARG A 225 -7.31 4.17 -6.12
N GLU A 226 -6.58 3.11 -6.47
CA GLU A 226 -5.69 3.11 -7.63
C GLU A 226 -6.48 3.23 -8.93
N ALA A 227 -7.63 2.54 -9.02
CA ALA A 227 -8.58 2.65 -10.12
C ALA A 227 -9.09 4.07 -10.44
N LEU A 228 -8.90 5.03 -9.53
CA LEU A 228 -9.37 6.42 -9.65
C LEU A 228 -8.29 7.41 -10.11
N PHE A 229 -7.04 6.94 -10.32
CA PHE A 229 -5.92 7.79 -10.72
C PHE A 229 -5.02 7.10 -11.75
N ASP A 230 -4.43 7.88 -12.65
CA ASP A 230 -3.30 7.41 -13.45
C ASP A 230 -1.99 7.45 -12.63
N TYR A 231 -0.91 6.88 -13.15
CA TYR A 231 0.39 6.81 -12.45
C TYR A 231 0.97 8.20 -12.09
N SER A 232 0.70 9.23 -12.90
CA SER A 232 1.12 10.61 -12.66
C SER A 232 0.26 11.34 -11.62
N THR A 233 -1.02 10.96 -11.48
CA THR A 233 -1.97 11.57 -10.55
C THR A 233 -2.21 10.76 -9.26
N TYR A 234 -1.72 9.53 -9.18
CA TYR A 234 -1.85 8.65 -8.01
C TYR A 234 -1.27 9.25 -6.73
N ARG A 235 -2.00 9.18 -5.61
CA ARG A 235 -1.60 9.77 -4.32
C ARG A 235 -1.90 8.82 -3.15
N PRO A 236 -1.00 7.85 -2.84
CA PRO A 236 -1.22 6.89 -1.79
C PRO A 236 -1.12 7.54 -0.40
N ARG A 237 -2.14 7.34 0.43
CA ARG A 237 -2.04 7.58 1.89
C ARG A 237 -1.13 6.53 2.52
N SER A 238 -0.56 6.82 3.69
CA SER A 238 0.27 5.86 4.45
C SER A 238 -0.46 4.53 4.66
N SER A 239 -1.72 4.60 5.10
CA SER A 239 -2.68 3.49 5.21
C SER A 239 -2.80 2.61 3.97
N ALA A 240 -2.57 3.11 2.75
CA ALA A 240 -2.52 2.28 1.54
C ALA A 240 -1.16 1.60 1.36
N LEU A 241 -0.05 2.33 1.60
CA LEU A 241 1.32 1.82 1.50
C LEU A 241 1.57 0.59 2.41
N HIS A 242 0.94 0.55 3.59
CA HIS A 242 1.02 -0.59 4.50
C HIS A 242 0.48 -1.90 3.91
N PHE A 243 -0.47 -1.84 2.97
CA PHE A 243 -1.08 -3.03 2.35
C PHE A 243 -0.32 -3.60 1.17
N GLY A 244 0.50 -2.81 0.44
CA GLY A 244 1.09 -3.27 -0.82
C GLY A 244 1.94 -4.55 -0.67
N LEU A 245 2.66 -4.70 0.45
CA LEU A 245 3.44 -5.92 0.73
C LEU A 245 2.54 -7.13 1.00
N TYR A 246 1.47 -6.92 1.76
CA TYR A 246 0.49 -7.95 2.06
C TYR A 246 -0.31 -8.38 0.82
N ALA A 247 -0.67 -7.43 -0.05
CA ALA A 247 -1.32 -7.71 -1.33
C ALA A 247 -0.41 -8.53 -2.27
N LEU A 248 0.86 -8.15 -2.44
CA LEU A 248 1.85 -8.93 -3.21
C LEU A 248 2.01 -10.36 -2.68
N MET A 249 2.01 -10.52 -1.36
CA MET A 249 2.11 -11.84 -0.71
C MET A 249 0.82 -12.66 -0.91
N LEU A 250 -0.36 -12.06 -0.75
CA LEU A 250 -1.64 -12.72 -1.00
C LEU A 250 -1.76 -13.17 -2.46
N ASP A 251 -1.40 -12.31 -3.42
CA ASP A 251 -1.39 -12.62 -4.85
C ASP A 251 -0.43 -13.78 -5.18
N SER A 252 0.78 -13.75 -4.60
CA SER A 252 1.76 -14.83 -4.75
C SER A 252 1.26 -16.15 -4.18
N VAL A 253 0.61 -16.13 -3.00
CA VAL A 253 0.05 -17.32 -2.36
C VAL A 253 -1.12 -17.88 -3.18
N LEU A 254 -2.06 -17.04 -3.60
CA LEU A 254 -3.21 -17.47 -4.40
C LEU A 254 -2.81 -17.99 -5.79
N THR A 255 -1.73 -17.48 -6.38
CA THR A 255 -1.27 -17.87 -7.73
C THR A 255 -0.34 -19.08 -7.73
N PHE A 256 0.52 -19.25 -6.72
CA PHE A 256 1.63 -20.23 -6.76
C PHE A 256 1.62 -21.28 -5.65
N TRP A 257 0.77 -21.18 -4.63
CA TRP A 257 0.73 -22.18 -3.56
C TRP A 257 -0.08 -23.42 -3.98
N ASN A 258 0.65 -24.49 -4.30
CA ASN A 258 0.13 -25.77 -4.82
C ASN A 258 -0.88 -26.50 -3.91
N GLU A 259 -1.00 -26.13 -2.64
CA GLU A 259 -2.00 -26.68 -1.71
C GLU A 259 -3.40 -26.05 -1.92
N LEU A 260 -3.50 -24.98 -2.71
CA LEU A 260 -4.77 -24.37 -3.10
C LEU A 260 -5.31 -25.07 -4.34
N ILE A 261 -6.41 -25.81 -4.16
CA ILE A 261 -7.11 -26.51 -5.24
C ILE A 261 -7.89 -25.48 -6.08
N PRO A 262 -7.69 -25.39 -7.41
CA PRO A 262 -8.48 -24.52 -8.27
C PRO A 262 -9.96 -24.90 -8.26
N TYR A 263 -10.84 -23.93 -8.00
CA TYR A 263 -12.29 -24.13 -8.03
C TYR A 263 -12.85 -23.71 -9.40
N ASN A 264 -13.53 -24.63 -10.07
CA ASN A 264 -13.94 -24.50 -11.48
C ASN A 264 -15.46 -24.59 -11.69
N GLU A 265 -16.26 -24.56 -10.61
CA GLU A 265 -17.73 -24.62 -10.70
C GLU A 265 -18.34 -23.20 -10.68
N ASN A 266 -19.67 -23.11 -10.83
CA ASN A 266 -20.37 -21.84 -10.80
C ASN A 266 -20.25 -21.15 -9.43
N THR A 267 -19.91 -19.86 -9.44
CA THR A 267 -19.76 -19.04 -8.23
C THR A 267 -20.57 -17.77 -8.33
N TYR A 268 -20.85 -17.16 -7.18
CA TYR A 268 -21.68 -15.98 -7.04
C TYR A 268 -20.97 -14.89 -6.21
N ARG A 269 -21.25 -13.63 -6.54
CA ARG A 269 -20.78 -12.46 -5.79
C ARG A 269 -21.92 -11.45 -5.64
N GLY A 270 -22.19 -11.04 -4.40
CA GLY A 270 -23.05 -9.88 -4.12
C GLY A 270 -22.28 -8.59 -4.37
N VAL A 271 -22.85 -7.66 -5.14
CA VAL A 271 -22.27 -6.33 -5.39
C VAL A 271 -23.37 -5.27 -5.32
N SER A 272 -23.04 -4.09 -4.79
CA SER A 272 -23.88 -2.89 -4.95
C SER A 272 -23.30 -2.03 -6.06
N VAL A 273 -24.09 -1.82 -7.11
CA VAL A 273 -23.77 -0.95 -8.26
C VAL A 273 -24.85 0.11 -8.41
N ASN A 274 -24.52 1.26 -9.00
CA ASN A 274 -25.51 2.30 -9.28
C ASN A 274 -26.14 2.02 -10.65
N ILE A 275 -27.44 1.82 -10.69
CA ILE A 275 -28.18 1.26 -11.85
C ILE A 275 -28.24 2.23 -13.05
N SER A 276 -27.71 3.45 -12.92
CA SER A 276 -27.58 4.40 -14.04
C SER A 276 -26.60 3.97 -15.14
N SER A 277 -25.68 3.05 -14.88
CA SER A 277 -24.80 2.46 -15.91
C SER A 277 -25.46 1.26 -16.57
N HIS A 278 -25.61 1.31 -17.90
CA HIS A 278 -26.15 0.22 -18.70
C HIS A 278 -25.11 -0.90 -18.82
N TYR A 279 -25.48 -2.13 -18.44
CA TYR A 279 -24.65 -3.32 -18.64
C TYR A 279 -25.21 -4.15 -19.81
N GLU A 280 -24.36 -4.44 -20.78
CA GLU A 280 -24.70 -5.21 -21.97
C GLU A 280 -24.12 -6.62 -21.93
N VAL A 281 -24.78 -7.57 -22.61
CA VAL A 281 -24.26 -8.93 -22.77
C VAL A 281 -22.94 -8.88 -23.55
N ASN A 282 -21.95 -9.66 -23.11
CA ASN A 282 -20.55 -9.66 -23.58
C ASN A 282 -19.68 -8.48 -23.07
N MET A 283 -20.12 -7.67 -22.12
CA MET A 283 -19.21 -6.76 -21.41
C MET A 283 -18.20 -7.52 -20.54
N THR A 284 -16.91 -7.21 -20.68
CA THR A 284 -15.84 -7.74 -19.81
C THR A 284 -15.66 -6.86 -18.58
N PHE A 285 -15.81 -7.44 -17.39
CA PHE A 285 -15.55 -6.77 -16.11
C PHE A 285 -14.11 -7.01 -15.64
N VAL A 286 -13.44 -5.95 -15.21
CA VAL A 286 -12.10 -6.03 -14.60
C VAL A 286 -12.19 -5.53 -13.16
N TYR A 287 -11.87 -6.39 -12.20
CA TYR A 287 -11.72 -6.02 -10.80
C TYR A 287 -10.25 -5.72 -10.51
N LEU A 288 -9.98 -4.53 -9.99
CA LEU A 288 -8.65 -4.12 -9.52
C LEU A 288 -8.46 -4.44 -8.02
N ASP A 289 -9.47 -5.02 -7.37
CA ASP A 289 -9.40 -5.57 -6.01
C ASP A 289 -9.58 -7.09 -6.00
N PHE A 290 -9.06 -7.76 -4.96
CA PHE A 290 -9.24 -9.20 -4.79
C PHE A 290 -10.73 -9.57 -4.73
N VAL A 291 -11.09 -10.63 -5.45
CA VAL A 291 -12.48 -11.00 -5.72
C VAL A 291 -12.90 -12.15 -4.80
N SER A 292 -13.66 -11.84 -3.76
CA SER A 292 -14.29 -12.84 -2.89
C SER A 292 -15.61 -13.32 -3.50
N ILE A 293 -15.82 -14.63 -3.54
CA ILE A 293 -16.95 -15.34 -4.19
C ILE A 293 -17.43 -16.50 -3.30
N THR A 294 -18.62 -17.04 -3.58
CA THR A 294 -19.14 -18.26 -2.94
C THR A 294 -19.88 -19.15 -3.95
N ASP A 295 -19.74 -20.45 -3.77
CA ASP A 295 -20.57 -21.54 -4.31
C ASP A 295 -22.03 -21.47 -3.82
N ASN A 296 -22.25 -21.12 -2.55
CA ASN A 296 -23.55 -21.13 -1.93
C ASN A 296 -24.33 -19.82 -2.18
N LYS A 297 -25.16 -19.84 -3.24
CA LYS A 297 -26.08 -18.74 -3.60
C LYS A 297 -26.98 -18.25 -2.45
N GLN A 298 -27.28 -19.08 -1.44
CA GLN A 298 -28.11 -18.67 -0.30
C GLN A 298 -27.37 -17.71 0.64
N MET A 299 -26.03 -17.79 0.74
CA MET A 299 -25.24 -16.92 1.62
C MET A 299 -25.28 -15.45 1.22
N LEU A 300 -25.59 -15.14 -0.05
CA LEU A 300 -25.77 -13.78 -0.57
C LEU A 300 -26.92 -13.03 0.14
N ASN A 301 -27.93 -13.77 0.60
CA ASN A 301 -29.10 -13.24 1.29
C ASN A 301 -28.90 -13.15 2.81
N ALA A 302 -27.82 -13.75 3.34
CA ALA A 302 -27.52 -13.81 4.77
C ALA A 302 -26.54 -12.72 5.25
N LEU A 303 -25.99 -11.93 4.32
CA LEU A 303 -25.05 -10.84 4.61
C LEU A 303 -25.79 -9.48 4.58
N PRO A 304 -26.13 -8.88 5.74
CA PRO A 304 -26.92 -7.65 5.77
C PRO A 304 -26.12 -6.46 5.23
N GLY A 305 -26.48 -6.00 4.02
CA GLY A 305 -26.01 -4.75 3.44
C GLY A 305 -25.75 -4.77 1.92
N HIS A 306 -25.54 -5.94 1.30
CA HIS A 306 -25.17 -6.04 -0.11
C HIS A 306 -25.79 -7.27 -0.80
N THR A 307 -27.01 -7.14 -1.31
CA THR A 307 -27.76 -8.25 -1.93
C THR A 307 -28.41 -7.85 -3.25
N GLU A 308 -27.59 -7.73 -4.30
CA GLU A 308 -28.00 -7.94 -5.69
C GLU A 308 -27.03 -8.92 -6.34
N VAL A 309 -27.53 -9.76 -7.26
CA VAL A 309 -26.81 -10.93 -7.79
C VAL A 309 -26.61 -10.80 -9.30
N CYS A 310 -25.38 -10.53 -9.71
CA CYS A 310 -24.98 -10.80 -11.09
C CYS A 310 -24.86 -12.32 -11.27
N LEU A 311 -25.53 -12.84 -12.30
CA LEU A 311 -25.24 -14.15 -12.87
C LEU A 311 -24.27 -13.91 -14.05
N LEU A 312 -23.22 -14.73 -14.10
CA LEU A 312 -22.42 -14.98 -15.31
C LEU A 312 -22.93 -16.28 -15.95
#